data_AF-A0A918NDT0-F1
#
_entry.id   AF-A0A918NDT0-F1
#
_cell.length_a   1.000
_cell.length_b   1.000
_cell.length_c   1.000
_cell.angle_alpha   90.00
_cell.angle_beta   90.00
_cell.angle_gamma   90.00
#
_symmetry.space_group_name_H-M   'P 1'
#
loop_
_entity.id
_entity.type
_entity.pdbx_description
1 polymer ?
#
loop_
_entity_poly.entity_id
_entity_poly.type
_entity_poly.pdbx_seq_one_letter_code
_entity_poly.pdbx_strand_id
1 'polypeptide(L)'
;MPAVNRHRLTTLALSPLLLAQAVYVRKVTPRLPEPEGDREGIAGTGQPLNLLILGDSAAAGVGVKYQSEALSGRLVDALSFDFRVRWTLLAKTGLTLDGIIELSRAVTHPVLDVAVISAGVNDVTGGSSLARWREGIGTLYDRLHTALGCRLVIFTTVPPMQDFPALPTPLRQYLGHRAVLLNEELRTVLKGLDHAALVDPDFAPTPDVIAVDGFHPGFRAYRVWADALATLIRHRLGGGNTRG
;
A
#
# COMPACT_ATOMS: atom_id res chain seq x y z
N MET A 1 -19.98 16.13 18.74
CA MET A 1 -21.06 15.34 18.10
C MET A 1 -21.99 16.11 17.11
N PRO A 2 -21.72 17.33 16.58
CA PRO A 2 -22.54 17.91 15.50
C PRO A 2 -21.97 17.76 14.07
N ALA A 3 -20.66 17.55 13.90
CA ALA A 3 -20.02 17.49 12.58
C ALA A 3 -20.30 16.17 11.81
N VAL A 4 -20.42 15.05 12.53
CA VAL A 4 -20.63 13.70 11.95
C VAL A 4 -22.00 13.60 11.23
N ASN A 5 -23.03 14.26 11.77
CA ASN A 5 -24.37 14.26 11.16
C ASN A 5 -24.44 15.14 9.91
N ARG A 6 -23.72 16.27 9.88
CA ARG A 6 -23.68 17.13 8.69
C ARG A 6 -23.00 16.42 7.51
N HIS A 7 -21.83 15.81 7.72
CA HIS A 7 -21.11 15.11 6.65
C HIS A 7 -21.94 13.96 6.02
N ARG A 8 -22.68 13.19 6.84
CA ARG A 8 -23.55 12.11 6.34
C ARG A 8 -24.72 12.64 5.52
N LEU A 9 -25.38 13.71 5.98
CA LEU A 9 -26.50 14.34 5.25
C LEU A 9 -26.04 14.96 3.93
N THR A 10 -24.89 15.64 3.91
CA THR A 10 -24.32 16.20 2.67
C THR A 10 -23.88 15.10 1.70
N THR A 11 -23.29 14.02 2.21
CA THR A 11 -22.94 12.85 1.38
C THR A 11 -24.18 12.21 0.76
N LEU A 12 -25.26 12.03 1.53
CA LEU A 12 -26.52 11.46 1.03
C LEU A 12 -27.13 12.34 -0.06
N ALA A 13 -27.18 13.65 0.16
CA ALA A 13 -27.67 14.60 -0.84
C ALA A 13 -26.82 14.61 -2.13
N LEU A 14 -25.50 14.45 -2.01
CA LEU A 14 -24.59 14.39 -3.16
C LEU A 14 -24.44 12.99 -3.77
N SER A 15 -25.05 11.96 -3.20
CA SER A 15 -24.80 10.57 -3.59
C SER A 15 -25.06 10.27 -5.08
N PRO A 16 -26.09 10.83 -5.76
CA PRO A 16 -26.27 10.60 -7.19
C PRO A 16 -25.13 11.21 -8.02
N LEU A 17 -24.67 12.42 -7.65
CA LEU A 17 -23.56 13.10 -8.31
C LEU A 17 -22.24 12.35 -8.09
N LEU A 18 -21.97 11.91 -6.85
CA LEU A 18 -20.77 11.14 -6.51
C LEU A 18 -20.72 9.83 -7.29
N LEU A 19 -21.86 9.14 -7.42
CA LEU A 19 -21.96 7.90 -8.20
C LEU A 19 -21.73 8.17 -9.69
N ALA A 20 -22.35 9.21 -10.25
CA ALA A 20 -22.14 9.61 -11.65
C ALA A 20 -20.66 9.95 -11.92
N GLN A 21 -20.01 10.70 -11.03
CA GLN A 21 -18.58 11.01 -11.13
C GLN A 21 -17.71 9.74 -11.02
N ALA A 22 -18.04 8.81 -10.13
CA ALA A 22 -17.29 7.57 -9.98
C ALA A 22 -17.38 6.70 -11.25
N VAL A 23 -18.57 6.60 -11.85
CA VAL A 23 -18.78 5.90 -13.14
C VAL A 23 -18.02 6.60 -14.27
N TYR A 24 -18.08 7.93 -14.32
CA TYR A 24 -17.36 8.73 -15.31
C TYR A 24 -15.84 8.48 -15.21
N VAL A 25 -15.24 8.63 -14.03
CA VAL A 25 -13.81 8.37 -13.79
C VAL A 25 -13.43 6.96 -14.25
N ARG A 26 -14.17 5.92 -13.84
CA ARG A 26 -13.90 4.54 -14.26
C ARG A 26 -13.93 4.33 -15.77
N LYS A 27 -14.68 5.18 -16.49
CA LYS A 27 -14.79 5.12 -17.96
C LYS A 27 -13.67 5.89 -18.66
N VAL A 28 -13.23 7.02 -18.11
CA VAL A 28 -12.29 7.93 -18.79
C VAL A 28 -10.84 7.79 -18.34
N THR A 29 -10.58 7.29 -17.12
CA THR A 29 -9.22 7.09 -16.62
C THR A 29 -8.56 5.97 -17.40
N PRO A 30 -7.39 6.23 -18.04
CA PRO A 30 -6.65 5.20 -18.76
C PRO A 30 -6.34 4.00 -17.88
N ARG A 31 -6.53 2.79 -18.42
CA ARG A 31 -6.10 1.56 -17.75
C ARG A 31 -4.66 1.29 -18.11
N LEU A 32 -3.78 1.48 -17.15
CA LEU A 32 -2.36 1.15 -17.30
C LEU A 32 -2.15 -0.35 -17.00
N PRO A 33 -1.29 -1.05 -17.77
CA PRO A 33 -0.96 -2.44 -17.50
C PRO A 33 -0.09 -2.57 -16.24
N GLU A 34 -0.04 -3.77 -15.68
CA GLU A 34 1.00 -4.11 -14.69
C GLU A 34 2.37 -4.16 -15.41
N PRO A 35 3.45 -3.68 -14.79
CA PRO A 35 4.76 -3.60 -15.43
C PRO A 35 5.36 -4.98 -15.70
N GLU A 36 6.16 -5.06 -16.76
CA GLU A 36 6.91 -6.25 -17.15
C GLU A 36 8.09 -6.52 -16.19
N GLY A 37 8.50 -7.78 -16.09
CA GLY A 37 9.67 -8.21 -15.32
C GLY A 37 9.33 -9.21 -14.22
N ASP A 38 10.37 -9.62 -13.51
CA ASP A 38 10.25 -10.65 -12.49
C ASP A 38 9.37 -10.17 -11.32
N ARG A 39 8.68 -11.12 -10.69
CA ARG A 39 7.87 -10.89 -9.48
C ARG A 39 8.40 -11.68 -8.28
N GLU A 40 9.51 -12.37 -8.46
CA GLU A 40 10.24 -13.06 -7.42
C GLU A 40 11.70 -13.14 -7.83
N GLY A 41 12.59 -13.28 -6.85
CA GLY A 41 14.00 -13.40 -7.15
C GLY A 41 14.89 -13.33 -5.92
N ILE A 42 16.19 -13.27 -6.18
CA ILE A 42 17.21 -13.09 -5.17
C ILE A 42 18.18 -12.00 -5.65
N ALA A 43 18.47 -11.02 -4.80
CA ALA A 43 19.44 -9.95 -5.08
C ALA A 43 20.34 -9.68 -3.87
N GLY A 44 21.55 -9.19 -4.12
CA GLY A 44 22.53 -8.88 -3.08
C GLY A 44 23.23 -10.10 -2.47
N THR A 45 24.22 -9.84 -1.62
CA THR A 45 25.09 -10.88 -1.02
C THR A 45 25.25 -10.76 0.49
N GLY A 46 24.50 -9.85 1.14
CA GLY A 46 24.57 -9.60 2.57
C GLY A 46 23.79 -10.60 3.44
N GLN A 47 23.33 -10.14 4.60
CA GLN A 47 22.55 -10.99 5.52
C GLN A 47 21.25 -11.48 4.85
N PRO A 48 20.82 -12.75 5.05
CA PRO A 48 19.58 -13.25 4.44
C PRO A 48 18.36 -12.43 4.89
N LEU A 49 17.53 -12.04 3.92
CA LEU A 49 16.27 -11.36 4.16
C LEU A 49 15.18 -11.94 3.24
N ASN A 50 14.13 -12.56 3.82
CA ASN A 50 12.97 -13.00 3.05
C ASN A 50 11.88 -11.91 3.08
N LEU A 51 11.66 -11.28 1.93
CA LEU A 51 10.75 -10.15 1.74
C LEU A 51 9.51 -10.56 0.95
N LEU A 52 8.33 -10.31 1.52
CA LEU A 52 7.05 -10.43 0.82
C LEU A 52 6.47 -9.04 0.58
N ILE A 53 6.04 -8.77 -0.65
CA ILE A 53 5.30 -7.57 -0.99
C ILE A 53 3.89 -7.99 -1.38
N LEU A 54 2.90 -7.51 -0.64
CA LEU A 54 1.48 -7.78 -0.82
C LEU A 54 0.74 -6.51 -1.20
N GLY A 55 -0.16 -6.57 -2.18
CA GLY A 55 -1.04 -5.42 -2.38
C GLY A 55 -1.91 -5.38 -3.61
N ASP A 56 -2.32 -4.17 -3.95
CA ASP A 56 -3.16 -3.85 -5.10
C ASP A 56 -2.34 -3.44 -6.34
N SER A 57 -2.91 -2.60 -7.22
CA SER A 57 -2.21 -2.10 -8.41
C SER A 57 -0.97 -1.27 -8.08
N ALA A 58 -0.97 -0.53 -6.97
CA ALA A 58 0.17 0.29 -6.59
C ALA A 58 1.36 -0.61 -6.21
N ALA A 59 1.15 -1.63 -5.38
CA ALA A 59 2.20 -2.62 -5.10
C ALA A 59 2.63 -3.42 -6.34
N ALA A 60 1.68 -3.75 -7.24
CA ALA A 60 1.99 -4.44 -8.49
C ALA A 60 2.89 -3.62 -9.42
N GLY A 61 2.96 -2.30 -9.23
CA GLY A 61 3.82 -1.39 -9.98
C GLY A 61 3.13 -0.63 -11.10
N VAL A 62 1.80 -0.60 -11.13
CA VAL A 62 1.06 0.14 -12.17
C VAL A 62 1.47 1.62 -12.16
N GLY A 63 1.79 2.15 -13.34
CA GLY A 63 2.26 3.53 -13.50
C GLY A 63 3.70 3.63 -14.04
N VAL A 64 4.44 2.53 -14.04
CA VAL A 64 5.77 2.40 -14.69
C VAL A 64 5.78 1.23 -15.67
N LYS A 65 6.85 1.10 -16.45
CA LYS A 65 6.94 0.08 -17.51
C LYS A 65 7.54 -1.24 -17.01
N TYR A 66 8.52 -1.18 -16.11
CA TYR A 66 9.25 -2.35 -15.63
C TYR A 66 9.20 -2.49 -14.11
N GLN A 67 9.22 -3.74 -13.59
CA GLN A 67 9.25 -4.03 -12.15
C GLN A 67 10.48 -3.42 -11.46
N SER A 68 11.60 -3.24 -12.19
CA SER A 68 12.80 -2.53 -11.71
C SER A 68 12.55 -1.04 -11.39
N GLU A 69 11.49 -0.45 -11.94
CA GLU A 69 11.05 0.92 -11.70
C GLU A 69 9.95 1.01 -10.64
N ALA A 70 9.27 -0.11 -10.37
CA ALA A 70 8.18 -0.21 -9.41
C ALA A 70 8.70 -0.35 -7.98
N LEU A 71 7.75 -0.39 -7.02
CA LEU A 71 8.05 -0.56 -5.60
C LEU A 71 8.97 -1.76 -5.33
N SER A 72 8.67 -2.91 -5.95
CA SER A 72 9.40 -4.17 -5.76
C SER A 72 10.87 -4.03 -6.14
N GLY A 73 11.15 -3.63 -7.38
CA GLY A 73 12.50 -3.47 -7.89
C GLY A 73 13.29 -2.40 -7.13
N ARG A 74 12.67 -1.25 -6.85
CA ARG A 74 13.32 -0.15 -6.12
C ARG A 74 13.66 -0.53 -4.69
N LEU A 75 12.76 -1.23 -4.01
CA LEU A 75 12.98 -1.68 -2.64
C LEU A 75 14.06 -2.77 -2.58
N VAL A 76 14.03 -3.73 -3.50
CA VAL A 76 15.03 -4.80 -3.56
C VAL A 76 16.40 -4.22 -3.89
N ASP A 77 16.50 -3.32 -4.87
CA ASP A 77 17.75 -2.62 -5.22
C ASP A 77 18.32 -1.89 -4.00
N ALA A 78 17.49 -1.09 -3.32
CA ALA A 78 17.90 -0.37 -2.11
C ALA A 78 18.38 -1.31 -0.99
N LEU A 79 17.70 -2.43 -0.75
CA LEU A 79 18.07 -3.38 0.31
C LEU A 79 19.25 -4.30 -0.05
N SER A 80 19.51 -4.52 -1.36
CA SER A 80 20.52 -5.47 -1.83
C SER A 80 21.97 -5.10 -1.48
N PHE A 81 22.19 -3.83 -1.11
CA PHE A 81 23.47 -3.35 -0.59
C PHE A 81 23.82 -3.95 0.78
N ASP A 82 22.82 -4.19 1.62
CA ASP A 82 23.00 -4.65 3.01
C ASP A 82 22.61 -6.13 3.19
N PHE A 83 21.68 -6.61 2.37
CA PHE A 83 21.04 -7.92 2.52
C PHE A 83 21.16 -8.77 1.25
N ARG A 84 21.12 -10.08 1.42
CA ARG A 84 20.74 -11.02 0.36
C ARG A 84 19.23 -11.19 0.41
N VAL A 85 18.53 -10.41 -0.40
CA VAL A 85 17.08 -10.31 -0.40
C VAL A 85 16.50 -11.40 -1.29
N ARG A 86 15.86 -12.42 -0.70
CA ARG A 86 14.92 -13.29 -1.41
C ARG A 86 13.55 -12.63 -1.34
N TRP A 87 12.96 -12.31 -2.47
CA TRP A 87 11.72 -11.54 -2.51
C TRP A 87 10.66 -12.19 -3.37
N THR A 88 9.39 -11.90 -3.03
CA THR A 88 8.20 -12.30 -3.78
C THR A 88 7.17 -11.17 -3.76
N LEU A 89 6.60 -10.85 -4.92
CA LEU A 89 5.56 -9.85 -5.13
C LEU A 89 4.23 -10.53 -5.46
N LEU A 90 3.34 -10.54 -4.47
CA LEU A 90 1.96 -11.00 -4.60
C LEU A 90 1.03 -9.79 -4.59
N ALA A 91 0.71 -9.26 -5.75
CA ALA A 91 -0.15 -8.10 -5.88
C ALA A 91 -1.01 -8.20 -7.13
N LYS A 92 -2.20 -7.61 -7.12
CA LYS A 92 -3.06 -7.61 -8.29
C LYS A 92 -3.91 -6.35 -8.34
N THR A 93 -4.05 -5.81 -9.53
CA THR A 93 -4.90 -4.65 -9.78
C THR A 93 -6.32 -4.86 -9.27
N GLY A 94 -6.83 -3.88 -8.52
CA GLY A 94 -8.22 -3.84 -8.03
C GLY A 94 -8.48 -4.62 -6.74
N LEU A 95 -7.48 -5.23 -6.10
CA LEU A 95 -7.68 -5.88 -4.81
C LEU A 95 -7.96 -4.88 -3.70
N THR A 96 -9.00 -5.16 -2.92
CA THR A 96 -9.20 -4.60 -1.58
C THR A 96 -8.37 -5.37 -0.56
N LEU A 97 -8.38 -4.94 0.70
CA LEU A 97 -7.74 -5.67 1.80
C LEU A 97 -8.19 -7.13 1.90
N ASP A 98 -9.48 -7.43 1.68
CA ASP A 98 -9.96 -8.82 1.68
C ASP A 98 -9.31 -9.65 0.57
N GLY A 99 -9.18 -9.08 -0.62
CA GLY A 99 -8.52 -9.73 -1.74
C GLY A 99 -7.05 -10.00 -1.44
N ILE A 100 -6.40 -9.09 -0.72
CA ILE A 100 -5.00 -9.25 -0.26
C ILE A 100 -4.90 -10.34 0.82
N ILE A 101 -5.86 -10.42 1.74
CA ILE A 101 -5.96 -11.51 2.74
C ILE A 101 -6.08 -12.85 2.03
N GLU A 102 -6.97 -12.97 1.04
CA GLU A 102 -7.10 -14.20 0.23
C GLU A 102 -5.80 -14.53 -0.49
N LEU A 103 -5.15 -13.54 -1.10
CA LEU A 103 -3.88 -13.73 -1.78
C LEU A 103 -2.77 -14.21 -0.84
N SER A 104 -2.73 -13.70 0.39
CA SER A 104 -1.77 -14.14 1.41
C SER A 104 -1.91 -15.61 1.81
N ARG A 105 -3.07 -16.25 1.52
CA ARG A 105 -3.29 -17.66 1.82
C ARG A 105 -2.46 -18.59 0.96
N ALA A 106 -2.04 -18.14 -0.23
CA ALA A 106 -1.16 -18.89 -1.12
C ALA A 106 0.29 -18.98 -0.60
N VAL A 107 0.67 -18.14 0.37
CA VAL A 107 2.01 -18.16 0.97
C VAL A 107 2.10 -19.31 1.98
N THR A 108 3.03 -20.23 1.74
CA THR A 108 3.28 -21.42 2.58
C THR A 108 4.71 -21.48 3.13
N HIS A 109 5.53 -20.45 2.91
CA HIS A 109 6.93 -20.46 3.32
C HIS A 109 7.10 -20.30 4.84
N PRO A 110 7.93 -21.14 5.50
CA PRO A 110 8.02 -21.17 6.96
C PRO A 110 8.89 -20.06 7.58
N VAL A 111 9.59 -19.24 6.79
CA VAL A 111 10.42 -18.14 7.31
C VAL A 111 10.24 -16.89 6.45
N LEU A 112 9.35 -16.01 6.90
CA LEU A 112 9.16 -14.68 6.35
C LEU A 112 9.78 -13.66 7.30
N ASP A 113 10.65 -12.76 6.82
CA ASP A 113 11.27 -11.76 7.70
C ASP A 113 10.48 -10.46 7.68
N VAL A 114 10.12 -9.98 6.48
CA VAL A 114 9.40 -8.72 6.29
C VAL A 114 8.25 -8.90 5.31
N ALA A 115 7.08 -8.38 5.67
CA ALA A 115 5.96 -8.20 4.76
C ALA A 115 5.68 -6.71 4.58
N VAL A 116 5.59 -6.25 3.34
CA VAL A 116 5.17 -4.88 2.97
C VAL A 116 3.77 -4.96 2.36
N ILE A 117 2.84 -4.15 2.87
CA ILE A 117 1.44 -4.15 2.48
C ILE A 117 1.08 -2.80 1.88
N SER A 118 0.58 -2.83 0.65
CA SER A 118 -0.13 -1.71 0.03
C SER A 118 -1.59 -2.08 -0.19
N ALA A 119 -2.47 -1.38 0.49
CA ALA A 119 -3.91 -1.58 0.40
C ALA A 119 -4.64 -0.27 0.64
N GLY A 120 -5.94 -0.25 0.33
CA GLY A 120 -6.86 0.76 0.84
C GLY A 120 -7.40 1.73 -0.21
N VAL A 121 -6.73 1.96 -1.35
CA VAL A 121 -7.32 2.77 -2.43
C VAL A 121 -8.59 2.09 -2.97
N ASN A 122 -8.55 0.77 -3.19
CA ASN A 122 -9.72 0.01 -3.60
C ASN A 122 -10.78 -0.11 -2.48
N ASP A 123 -10.38 -0.08 -1.22
CA ASP A 123 -11.32 -0.05 -0.08
C ASP A 123 -12.07 1.29 0.00
N VAL A 124 -11.37 2.42 -0.23
CA VAL A 124 -11.97 3.75 -0.31
C VAL A 124 -12.98 3.82 -1.46
N THR A 125 -12.57 3.40 -2.66
CA THR A 125 -13.40 3.47 -3.87
C THR A 125 -14.50 2.42 -3.90
N GLY A 126 -14.27 1.24 -3.31
CA GLY A 126 -15.22 0.13 -3.20
C GLY A 126 -16.23 0.27 -2.07
N GLY A 127 -15.96 1.15 -1.09
CA GLY A 127 -16.88 1.39 0.02
C GLY A 127 -16.80 0.36 1.14
N SER A 128 -15.61 -0.19 1.40
CA SER A 128 -15.35 -0.97 2.61
C SER A 128 -15.75 -0.16 3.85
N SER A 129 -16.44 -0.81 4.80
CA SER A 129 -16.77 -0.17 6.06
C SER A 129 -15.52 -0.05 6.95
N LEU A 130 -15.49 0.96 7.83
CA LEU A 130 -14.38 1.12 8.79
C LEU A 130 -14.20 -0.11 9.69
N ALA A 131 -15.31 -0.77 10.06
CA ALA A 131 -15.27 -2.00 10.84
C ALA A 131 -14.60 -3.15 10.08
N ARG A 132 -14.99 -3.36 8.81
CA ARG A 132 -14.39 -4.39 7.95
C ARG A 132 -12.91 -4.12 7.69
N TRP A 133 -12.55 -2.87 7.46
CA TRP A 133 -11.15 -2.45 7.30
C TRP A 133 -10.33 -2.77 8.56
N ARG A 134 -10.83 -2.39 9.75
CA ARG A 134 -10.19 -2.68 11.04
C ARG A 134 -9.98 -4.17 11.27
N GLU A 135 -11.02 -4.98 11.05
CA GLU A 135 -10.97 -6.44 11.20
C GLU A 135 -10.00 -7.07 10.19
N GLY A 136 -10.01 -6.59 8.95
CA GLY A 136 -9.11 -7.06 7.90
C GLY A 136 -7.64 -6.79 8.23
N ILE A 137 -7.30 -5.64 8.82
CA ILE A 137 -5.91 -5.33 9.21
C ILE A 137 -5.42 -6.35 10.23
N GLY A 138 -6.21 -6.61 11.27
CA GLY A 138 -5.89 -7.62 12.29
C GLY A 138 -5.74 -9.01 11.68
N THR A 139 -6.69 -9.40 10.82
CA THR A 139 -6.66 -10.70 10.13
C THR A 139 -5.40 -10.88 9.27
N LEU A 140 -5.03 -9.87 8.50
CA LEU A 140 -3.83 -9.92 7.67
C LEU A 140 -2.56 -9.96 8.53
N TYR A 141 -2.51 -9.16 9.59
CA TYR A 141 -1.40 -9.17 10.52
C TYR A 141 -1.23 -10.55 11.18
N ASP A 142 -2.29 -11.15 11.72
CA ASP A 142 -2.23 -12.47 12.35
C ASP A 142 -1.80 -13.55 11.36
N ARG A 143 -2.27 -13.48 10.11
CA ARG A 143 -1.83 -14.39 9.06
C ARG A 143 -0.32 -14.27 8.82
N LEU A 144 0.20 -13.06 8.71
CA LEU A 144 1.60 -12.83 8.38
C LEU A 144 2.51 -13.08 9.58
N HIS A 145 2.24 -12.44 10.71
CA HIS A 145 3.06 -12.51 11.91
C HIS A 145 2.89 -13.84 12.64
N THR A 146 1.65 -14.18 13.04
CA THR A 146 1.38 -15.33 13.91
C THR A 146 1.46 -16.65 13.16
N ALA A 147 0.90 -16.74 11.95
CA ALA A 147 0.87 -18.01 11.20
C ALA A 147 2.09 -18.26 10.30
N LEU A 148 2.71 -17.20 9.77
CA LEU A 148 3.87 -17.31 8.86
C LEU A 148 5.19 -16.84 9.51
N GLY A 149 5.17 -16.45 10.78
CA GLY A 149 6.36 -16.06 11.53
C GLY A 149 7.00 -14.74 11.07
N CYS A 150 6.25 -13.89 10.36
CA CYS A 150 6.76 -12.62 9.84
C CYS A 150 7.29 -11.72 10.97
N ARG A 151 8.58 -11.39 10.97
CA ARG A 151 9.20 -10.62 12.08
C ARG A 151 8.79 -9.14 12.08
N LEU A 152 8.47 -8.60 10.91
CA LEU A 152 8.03 -7.22 10.74
C LEU A 152 6.98 -7.11 9.63
N VAL A 153 5.81 -6.58 9.97
CA VAL A 153 4.69 -6.34 9.05
C VAL A 153 4.53 -4.84 8.85
N ILE A 154 4.76 -4.35 7.64
CA ILE A 154 4.77 -2.91 7.33
C ILE A 154 3.56 -2.58 6.46
N PHE A 155 2.65 -1.77 6.98
CA PHE A 155 1.56 -1.20 6.19
C PHE A 155 1.97 0.16 5.63
N THR A 156 1.48 0.49 4.44
CA THR A 156 1.57 1.84 3.87
C THR A 156 0.23 2.54 4.02
N THR A 157 0.25 3.83 4.34
CA THR A 157 -0.97 4.67 4.37
C THR A 157 -1.66 4.71 3.01
N VAL A 158 -2.98 4.88 3.04
CA VAL A 158 -3.76 5.25 1.85
C VAL A 158 -3.38 6.68 1.47
N PRO A 159 -3.01 6.94 0.21
CA PRO A 159 -2.57 8.27 -0.22
C PRO A 159 -3.70 9.31 -0.12
N PRO A 160 -3.35 10.61 -0.08
CA PRO A 160 -4.33 11.70 -0.05
C PRO A 160 -5.10 11.81 -1.37
N MET A 161 -6.18 11.04 -1.51
CA MET A 161 -6.93 10.93 -2.78
C MET A 161 -7.57 12.25 -3.25
N GLN A 162 -7.71 13.26 -2.37
CA GLN A 162 -8.16 14.58 -2.78
C GLN A 162 -7.20 15.27 -3.77
N ASP A 163 -5.95 14.84 -3.80
CA ASP A 163 -4.89 15.41 -4.65
C ASP A 163 -4.75 14.70 -5.99
N PHE A 164 -5.57 13.67 -6.26
CA PHE A 164 -5.48 12.87 -7.48
C PHE A 164 -6.08 13.64 -8.68
N PRO A 165 -5.28 13.95 -9.73
CA PRO A 165 -5.76 14.72 -10.88
C PRO A 165 -6.93 14.07 -11.63
N ALA A 166 -7.01 12.73 -11.63
CA ALA A 166 -8.09 12.00 -12.29
C ALA A 166 -9.46 12.18 -11.62
N LEU A 167 -9.50 12.64 -10.36
CA LEU A 167 -10.73 12.70 -9.58
C LEU A 167 -11.36 14.11 -9.63
N PRO A 168 -12.61 14.24 -10.10
CA PRO A 168 -13.30 15.53 -10.12
C PRO A 168 -13.79 15.93 -8.71
N THR A 169 -14.10 17.22 -8.54
CA THR A 169 -14.84 17.72 -7.36
C THR A 169 -16.34 17.52 -7.56
N PRO A 170 -17.14 17.07 -6.57
CA PRO A 170 -16.77 16.82 -5.17
C PRO A 170 -16.23 15.41 -4.87
N LEU A 171 -16.17 14.49 -5.84
CA LEU A 171 -15.72 13.11 -5.61
C LEU A 171 -14.35 13.02 -4.91
N ARG A 172 -13.34 13.77 -5.37
CA ARG A 172 -11.99 13.72 -4.76
C ARG A 172 -11.97 14.10 -3.29
N GLN A 173 -12.79 15.07 -2.89
CA GLN A 173 -12.90 15.51 -1.49
C GLN A 173 -13.55 14.41 -0.63
N TYR A 174 -14.57 13.76 -1.18
CA TYR A 174 -15.23 12.64 -0.53
C TYR A 174 -14.29 11.45 -0.32
N LEU A 175 -13.57 11.03 -1.37
CA LEU A 175 -12.62 9.92 -1.29
C LEU A 175 -11.42 10.26 -0.41
N GLY A 176 -10.92 11.50 -0.47
CA GLY A 176 -9.87 12.00 0.41
C GLY A 176 -10.26 11.91 1.89
N HIS A 177 -11.47 12.35 2.24
CA HIS A 177 -11.96 12.21 3.62
C HIS A 177 -12.09 10.74 4.05
N ARG A 178 -12.56 9.85 3.16
CA ARG A 178 -12.58 8.41 3.44
C ARG A 178 -11.18 7.84 3.66
N ALA A 179 -10.19 8.23 2.85
CA ALA A 179 -8.80 7.80 3.02
C ALA A 179 -8.25 8.19 4.41
N VAL A 180 -8.56 9.41 4.88
CA VAL A 180 -8.22 9.85 6.24
C VAL A 180 -8.81 8.91 7.29
N LEU A 181 -10.11 8.59 7.20
CA LEU A 181 -10.78 7.70 8.15
C LEU A 181 -10.18 6.28 8.15
N LEU A 182 -9.85 5.71 6.99
CA LEU A 182 -9.18 4.41 6.92
C LEU A 182 -7.77 4.45 7.52
N ASN A 183 -7.03 5.53 7.29
CA ASN A 183 -5.70 5.73 7.88
C ASN A 183 -5.75 5.92 9.40
N GLU A 184 -6.79 6.55 9.95
CA GLU A 184 -7.02 6.66 11.39
C GLU A 184 -7.26 5.29 12.02
N GLU A 185 -8.10 4.46 11.39
CA GLU A 185 -8.34 3.07 11.82
C GLU A 185 -7.05 2.23 11.72
N LEU A 186 -6.31 2.35 10.62
CA LEU A 186 -5.03 1.68 10.45
C LEU A 186 -4.06 2.04 11.58
N ARG A 187 -3.84 3.33 11.83
CA ARG A 187 -2.99 3.80 12.94
C ARG A 187 -3.47 3.27 14.29
N THR A 188 -4.78 3.19 14.50
CA THR A 188 -5.37 2.71 15.77
C THR A 188 -5.08 1.23 15.99
N VAL A 189 -5.28 0.39 14.97
CA VAL A 189 -5.00 -1.05 15.06
C VAL A 189 -3.52 -1.30 15.29
N LEU A 190 -2.65 -0.65 14.52
CA LEU A 190 -1.20 -0.92 14.58
C LEU A 190 -0.54 -0.49 15.89
N LYS A 191 -1.11 0.47 16.65
CA LYS A 191 -0.59 0.85 17.98
C LYS A 191 -0.55 -0.30 18.98
N GLY A 192 -1.39 -1.32 18.80
CA GLY A 192 -1.44 -2.49 19.68
C GLY A 192 -0.56 -3.65 19.24
N LEU A 193 0.27 -3.49 18.18
CA LEU A 193 0.98 -4.60 17.53
C LEU A 193 2.49 -4.33 17.48
N ASP A 194 3.27 -5.05 18.30
CA ASP A 194 4.71 -4.82 18.48
C ASP A 194 5.55 -5.06 17.21
N HIS A 195 5.13 -6.00 16.37
CA HIS A 195 5.80 -6.36 15.13
C HIS A 195 5.18 -5.71 13.90
N ALA A 196 4.35 -4.69 14.10
CA ALA A 196 3.84 -3.87 13.02
C ALA A 196 4.57 -2.53 12.90
N ALA A 197 4.54 -1.96 11.70
CA ALA A 197 4.94 -0.60 11.44
C ALA A 197 4.03 0.03 10.37
N LEU A 198 4.00 1.36 10.39
CA LEU A 198 3.32 2.16 9.38
C LEU A 198 4.34 3.03 8.66
N VAL A 199 4.26 3.07 7.34
CA VAL A 199 4.98 4.04 6.51
C VAL A 199 3.97 4.97 5.86
N ASP A 200 4.28 6.26 5.92
CA ASP A 200 3.52 7.34 5.29
C ASP A 200 4.49 8.08 4.35
N PRO A 201 4.65 7.62 3.09
CA PRO A 201 5.65 8.20 2.21
C PRO A 201 5.29 9.66 1.88
N ASP A 202 6.23 10.57 2.11
CA ASP A 202 6.06 11.98 1.77
C ASP A 202 6.32 12.20 0.27
N PHE A 203 5.25 12.17 -0.50
CA PHE A 203 5.29 12.46 -1.92
C PHE A 203 5.28 13.96 -2.16
N ALA A 204 6.47 14.58 -2.13
CA ALA A 204 6.61 15.98 -2.53
C ALA A 204 5.97 16.22 -3.91
N PRO A 205 5.12 17.25 -4.10
CA PRO A 205 4.31 17.45 -5.31
C PRO A 205 5.22 17.91 -6.47
N THR A 206 5.87 16.95 -7.10
CA THR A 206 6.79 17.14 -8.22
C THR A 206 6.25 16.42 -9.47
N PRO A 207 6.67 16.81 -10.67
CA PRO A 207 6.38 16.05 -11.88
C PRO A 207 6.77 14.57 -11.69
N ASP A 208 6.02 13.65 -12.31
CA ASP A 208 6.26 12.19 -12.28
C ASP A 208 6.03 11.47 -10.94
N VAL A 209 5.41 12.15 -9.96
CA VAL A 209 4.93 11.51 -8.72
C VAL A 209 3.62 10.76 -8.96
N ILE A 210 2.80 11.25 -9.88
CA ILE A 210 1.58 10.58 -10.35
C ILE A 210 1.78 10.20 -11.81
N ALA A 211 1.36 9.00 -12.18
CA ALA A 211 1.42 8.49 -13.54
C ALA A 211 0.49 9.24 -14.50
N VAL A 212 0.61 8.95 -15.79
CA VAL A 212 -0.15 9.62 -16.86
C VAL A 212 -1.67 9.46 -16.76
N ASP A 213 -2.14 8.49 -15.99
CA ASP A 213 -3.56 8.29 -15.72
C ASP A 213 -4.12 9.23 -14.64
N GLY A 214 -3.26 10.01 -13.96
CA GLY A 214 -3.65 10.91 -12.89
C GLY A 214 -4.11 10.20 -11.61
N PHE A 215 -3.75 8.93 -11.43
CA PHE A 215 -4.23 8.09 -10.33
C PHE A 215 -3.12 7.25 -9.69
N HIS A 216 -2.33 6.51 -10.47
CA HIS A 216 -1.33 5.60 -9.92
C HIS A 216 0.01 6.30 -9.61
N PRO A 217 0.86 5.71 -8.74
CA PRO A 217 2.19 6.25 -8.50
C PRO A 217 3.03 6.30 -9.79
N GLY A 218 3.73 7.40 -10.00
CA GLY A 218 4.75 7.51 -11.03
C GLY A 218 6.12 7.01 -10.55
N PHE A 219 7.08 7.02 -11.47
CA PHE A 219 8.47 6.58 -11.23
C PHE A 219 9.09 7.18 -9.95
N ARG A 220 8.88 8.49 -9.70
CA ARG A 220 9.47 9.16 -8.53
C ARG A 220 8.83 8.72 -7.23
N ALA A 221 7.52 8.50 -7.23
CA ALA A 221 6.80 8.04 -6.05
C ALA A 221 7.29 6.66 -5.62
N TYR A 222 7.49 5.73 -6.56
CA TYR A 222 8.02 4.40 -6.24
C TYR A 222 9.40 4.44 -5.57
N ARG A 223 10.28 5.34 -6.01
CA ARG A 223 11.59 5.52 -5.38
C ARG A 223 11.47 6.04 -3.95
N VAL A 224 10.71 7.12 -3.74
CA VAL A 224 10.51 7.71 -2.39
C VAL A 224 9.91 6.69 -1.43
N TRP A 225 8.92 5.92 -1.91
CA TRP A 225 8.28 4.89 -1.11
C TRP A 225 9.25 3.74 -0.76
N ALA A 226 10.02 3.26 -1.74
CA ALA A 226 11.03 2.23 -1.50
C ALA A 226 12.12 2.70 -0.52
N ASP A 227 12.59 3.93 -0.63
CA ASP A 227 13.62 4.49 0.27
C ASP A 227 13.11 4.58 1.72
N ALA A 228 11.86 5.00 1.92
CA ALA A 228 11.23 5.06 3.23
C ALA A 228 11.11 3.67 3.87
N LEU A 229 10.69 2.67 3.09
CA LEU A 229 10.61 1.27 3.52
C LEU A 229 12.00 0.69 3.84
N ALA A 230 12.97 0.89 2.95
CA ALA A 230 14.33 0.39 3.14
C ALA A 230 14.97 0.94 4.42
N THR A 231 14.80 2.24 4.67
CA THR A 231 15.27 2.91 5.90
C THR A 231 14.67 2.26 7.15
N LEU A 232 13.35 2.05 7.15
CA LEU A 232 12.65 1.40 8.26
C LEU A 232 13.13 -0.05 8.49
N ILE A 233 13.28 -0.82 7.41
CA ILE A 233 13.72 -2.22 7.47
C ILE A 233 15.13 -2.31 8.05
N ARG A 234 16.06 -1.47 7.57
CA ARG A 234 17.43 -1.39 8.12
C ARG A 234 17.43 -1.05 9.60
N HIS A 235 16.62 -0.07 10.02
CA HIS A 235 16.55 0.31 11.43
C HIS A 235 16.03 -0.85 12.30
N ARG A 236 14.99 -1.56 11.84
CA ARG A 236 14.36 -2.65 12.60
C ARG A 236 15.18 -3.96 12.62
N LEU A 237 15.93 -4.26 11.56
CA LEU A 237 16.67 -5.53 11.42
C LEU A 237 18.18 -5.39 11.60
N GLY A 238 18.76 -4.23 11.29
CA GLY A 238 20.19 -3.94 11.38
C GLY A 238 20.69 -3.57 12.78
N GLY A 239 19.79 -3.27 13.73
CA GLY A 239 20.13 -2.91 15.12
C GLY A 239 20.71 -4.04 15.99
N GLY A 240 21.05 -5.19 15.39
CA GLY A 240 21.56 -6.37 16.10
C GLY A 240 23.04 -6.33 16.50
N ASN A 241 23.79 -5.24 16.25
CA ASN A 241 25.24 -5.23 16.47
C ASN A 241 25.81 -3.95 17.12
N THR A 242 25.14 -3.40 18.12
CA THR A 242 25.74 -2.41 19.04
C THR A 242 25.51 -2.80 20.50
N ARG A 243 26.24 -3.83 20.94
CA ARG A 243 26.68 -4.00 22.34
C ARG A 243 28.08 -4.63 22.32
N GLY A 244 29.07 -3.76 22.09
CA GLY A 244 30.45 -3.95 22.53
C GLY A 244 30.74 -2.93 23.61
#